data_AF-A0A814NWP7-F1
#
_entry.id   AF-A0A814NWP7-F1
#
_cell.length_a   1.000
_cell.length_b   1.000
_cell.length_c   1.000
_cell.angle_alpha   90.00
_cell.angle_beta   90.00
_cell.angle_gamma   90.00
#
_symmetry.space_group_name_H-M   'P 1'
#
loop_
_entity.id
_entity.type
_entity.pdbx_description
1 polymer ?
#
loop_
_entity_poly.entity_id
_entity_poly.type
_entity_poly.pdbx_seq_one_letter_code
_entity_poly.pdbx_strand_id
1 'polypeptide(L)'
;MPPKKEKKGKKEKKPPTVPEYVPEKKLSENDKKFYTMQIQLLEKQFEKYQQRCNELKGRQQVELDQVKTLEQDFEMLKYAKKQVEIKEEEIADLKDRLVGLGQAKEHEKDMLQKQLNDLKNEIHDLRERYEAENSELRNQVADLEIFRAKQDSYLARRQQQQDTLKFREEDHVRKLESIKKKDQTDRDRLIKDMIQKMNHVASDFRRASNKQMAETTKRTINENARIEQTVNEMEDVATRVQNENEQIQDGNTNLQMGIQTLRQKEQQHAFQHATSAEIIQLLANMLQNQEEIIVKKQEQIAQVDIAEKRIKELRSSIFNNEKNYPDIRQQNKSFNEKLDELNQLLTVTTKEKALILSNLRQAVLLVTETLKIKDEDKNALVPIEQGGQIITPETTGNLFEQLHEILINTEEKDVDEQQQPSNIDINRSTLNIRDPGKRRDNLSYTIGDIGFVPRRDAILLTNFDKMQQQVYPARERDTIRRAAKISVAVQTPGLGQGSFGSDVSLDRLGPLDNGINRSTREQFNRPTFGPRPRVPYAVSATNRIVQYLF
;
A
#
# COMPACT_ATOMS: atom_id res chain seq x y z
N MET A 1 -106.11 78.09 -24.72
CA MET A 1 -107.30 78.37 -25.58
C MET A 1 -107.24 79.83 -26.06
N PRO A 2 -107.95 80.21 -27.15
CA PRO A 2 -108.18 81.61 -27.59
C PRO A 2 -109.10 82.37 -26.61
N PRO A 3 -109.48 83.68 -26.78
CA PRO A 3 -109.44 84.58 -27.96
C PRO A 3 -108.68 85.93 -27.74
N LYS A 4 -108.36 86.81 -28.72
CA LYS A 4 -108.82 87.15 -30.09
C LYS A 4 -109.91 88.25 -30.13
N LYS A 5 -109.77 89.22 -31.07
CA LYS A 5 -110.73 90.27 -31.53
C LYS A 5 -110.68 91.67 -30.85
N GLU A 6 -111.01 92.81 -31.50
CA GLU A 6 -111.17 93.18 -32.93
C GLU A 6 -111.26 94.73 -33.18
N LYS A 7 -110.61 95.23 -34.26
CA LYS A 7 -111.07 96.33 -35.18
C LYS A 7 -111.28 97.77 -34.57
N LYS A 8 -111.58 98.88 -35.29
CA LYS A 8 -111.97 99.18 -36.71
C LYS A 8 -111.73 100.69 -37.05
N GLY A 9 -111.65 101.06 -38.35
CA GLY A 9 -111.68 102.47 -38.85
C GLY A 9 -110.28 103.08 -39.13
N LYS A 10 -109.89 103.71 -40.27
CA LYS A 10 -110.55 104.28 -41.48
C LYS A 10 -111.39 105.57 -41.21
N LYS A 11 -111.31 106.66 -42.00
CA LYS A 11 -110.58 106.94 -43.28
C LYS A 11 -110.51 108.45 -43.67
N GLU A 12 -109.43 108.84 -44.36
CA GLU A 12 -109.34 109.76 -45.54
C GLU A 12 -109.55 111.31 -45.54
N LYS A 13 -108.73 111.96 -46.39
CA LYS A 13 -108.87 113.21 -47.21
C LYS A 13 -108.98 114.57 -46.47
N LYS A 14 -108.06 115.54 -46.65
CA LYS A 14 -107.63 116.38 -47.82
C LYS A 14 -108.44 117.71 -47.97
N PRO A 15 -107.84 118.80 -48.51
CA PRO A 15 -108.19 120.20 -48.18
C PRO A 15 -109.24 120.85 -49.09
N PRO A 16 -109.67 122.10 -48.79
CA PRO A 16 -109.23 123.21 -49.66
C PRO A 16 -108.97 124.59 -48.98
N THR A 17 -108.17 125.39 -49.69
CA THR A 17 -108.27 126.83 -49.99
C THR A 17 -109.01 127.83 -49.08
N VAL A 18 -108.23 128.79 -48.55
CA VAL A 18 -108.42 130.27 -48.48
C VAL A 18 -109.84 130.86 -48.65
N PRO A 19 -110.25 131.74 -47.71
CA PRO A 19 -110.99 132.97 -47.99
C PRO A 19 -110.09 134.23 -47.86
N GLU A 20 -110.31 135.19 -48.76
CA GLU A 20 -109.78 136.56 -48.74
C GLU A 20 -110.78 137.50 -47.98
N TYR A 21 -110.46 138.81 -47.86
CA TYR A 21 -111.40 139.89 -47.45
C TYR A 21 -111.70 139.99 -45.92
N VAL A 22 -111.84 141.14 -45.23
CA VAL A 22 -111.33 142.54 -45.33
C VAL A 22 -111.70 143.29 -44.01
N PRO A 23 -111.43 144.60 -43.84
CA PRO A 23 -110.21 145.24 -43.32
C PRO A 23 -110.29 145.43 -41.76
N GLU A 24 -109.93 146.61 -41.26
CA GLU A 24 -110.42 147.25 -40.01
C GLU A 24 -110.61 146.35 -38.76
N LYS A 25 -109.63 146.31 -37.86
CA LYS A 25 -109.19 147.53 -37.16
C LYS A 25 -107.66 147.59 -37.01
N LYS A 26 -107.15 148.82 -36.84
CA LYS A 26 -105.92 149.02 -36.08
C LYS A 26 -106.21 148.45 -34.69
N LEU A 27 -105.69 147.25 -34.37
CA LEU A 27 -105.65 146.79 -32.99
C LEU A 27 -105.06 147.94 -32.17
N SER A 28 -105.82 148.42 -31.19
CA SER A 28 -105.33 149.42 -30.27
C SER A 28 -104.02 148.93 -29.67
N GLU A 29 -103.15 149.84 -29.23
CA GLU A 29 -102.00 149.40 -28.46
C GLU A 29 -102.42 148.53 -27.27
N ASN A 30 -103.61 148.78 -26.72
CA ASN A 30 -104.22 147.99 -25.65
C ASN A 30 -104.55 146.55 -26.08
N ASP A 31 -105.06 146.34 -27.29
CA ASP A 31 -105.39 145.00 -27.80
C ASP A 31 -104.10 144.22 -28.10
N LYS A 32 -103.09 144.89 -28.66
CA LYS A 32 -101.74 144.30 -28.81
C LYS A 32 -101.13 143.95 -27.45
N LYS A 33 -101.16 144.87 -26.49
CA LYS A 33 -100.69 144.65 -25.10
C LYS A 33 -101.44 143.51 -24.42
N PHE A 34 -102.76 143.37 -24.66
CA PHE A 34 -103.57 142.25 -24.16
C PHE A 34 -103.09 140.92 -24.74
N TYR A 35 -102.95 140.78 -26.06
CA TYR A 35 -102.46 139.55 -26.66
C TYR A 35 -100.99 139.25 -26.29
N THR A 36 -100.13 140.26 -26.17
CA THR A 36 -98.75 140.07 -25.65
C THR A 36 -98.75 139.61 -24.19
N MET A 37 -99.62 140.16 -23.34
CA MET A 37 -99.79 139.69 -21.95
C MET A 37 -100.33 138.26 -21.90
N GLN A 38 -101.28 137.91 -22.77
CA GLN A 38 -101.82 136.56 -22.88
C GLN A 38 -100.76 135.56 -23.36
N ILE A 39 -99.93 135.94 -24.34
CA ILE A 39 -98.77 135.18 -24.79
C ILE A 39 -97.80 134.98 -23.62
N GLN A 40 -97.40 136.03 -22.89
CA GLN A 40 -96.53 135.91 -21.71
C GLN A 40 -97.11 135.05 -20.58
N LEU A 41 -98.43 135.02 -20.41
CA LEU A 41 -99.10 134.14 -19.44
C LEU A 41 -99.11 132.68 -19.92
N LEU A 42 -99.30 132.44 -21.23
CA LEU A 42 -99.23 131.11 -21.84
C LEU A 42 -97.78 130.58 -21.88
N GLU A 43 -96.79 131.43 -22.15
CA GLU A 43 -95.36 131.14 -22.06
C GLU A 43 -95.00 130.74 -20.63
N LYS A 44 -95.41 131.51 -19.60
CA LYS A 44 -95.21 131.15 -18.19
C LYS A 44 -95.94 129.88 -17.76
N GLN A 45 -97.05 129.51 -18.40
CA GLN A 45 -97.67 128.20 -18.19
C GLN A 45 -96.89 127.10 -18.91
N PHE A 46 -96.43 127.33 -20.14
CA PHE A 46 -95.61 126.40 -20.91
C PHE A 46 -94.28 126.11 -20.21
N GLU A 47 -93.59 127.13 -19.70
CA GLU A 47 -92.40 126.97 -18.85
C GLU A 47 -92.68 126.10 -17.62
N LYS A 48 -93.79 126.33 -16.91
CA LYS A 48 -94.19 125.49 -15.76
C LYS A 48 -94.48 124.05 -16.17
N TYR A 49 -95.16 123.82 -17.29
CA TYR A 49 -95.39 122.48 -17.81
C TYR A 49 -94.08 121.82 -18.30
N GLN A 50 -93.16 122.58 -18.88
CA GLN A 50 -91.85 122.08 -19.32
C GLN A 50 -90.95 121.74 -18.12
N GLN A 51 -90.90 122.60 -17.10
CA GLN A 51 -90.26 122.33 -15.81
C GLN A 51 -90.86 121.06 -15.18
N ARG A 52 -92.20 120.95 -15.11
CA ARG A 52 -92.86 119.77 -14.54
C ARG A 52 -92.60 118.50 -15.35
N CYS A 53 -92.57 118.57 -16.67
CA CYS A 53 -92.17 117.45 -17.53
C CYS A 53 -90.70 117.06 -17.32
N ASN A 54 -89.81 118.01 -17.08
CA ASN A 54 -88.40 117.74 -16.78
C ASN A 54 -88.21 117.15 -15.36
N GLU A 55 -88.95 117.63 -14.36
CA GLU A 55 -89.02 117.01 -13.02
C GLU A 55 -89.49 115.55 -13.11
N LEU A 56 -90.58 115.30 -13.84
CA LEU A 56 -91.15 113.96 -13.99
C LEU A 56 -90.20 113.03 -14.73
N LYS A 57 -89.52 113.49 -15.80
CA LYS A 57 -88.45 112.72 -16.47
C LYS A 57 -87.27 112.46 -15.53
N GLY A 58 -86.86 113.43 -14.71
CA GLY A 58 -85.78 113.25 -13.75
C GLY A 58 -86.11 112.20 -12.68
N ARG A 59 -87.34 112.23 -12.14
CA ARG A 59 -87.84 111.21 -11.21
C ARG A 59 -87.92 109.84 -11.88
N GLN A 60 -88.52 109.76 -13.07
CA GLN A 60 -88.62 108.53 -13.85
C GLN A 60 -87.24 107.92 -14.17
N GLN A 61 -86.23 108.75 -14.44
CA GLN A 61 -84.86 108.30 -14.66
C GLN A 61 -84.24 107.72 -13.38
N VAL A 62 -84.40 108.40 -12.23
CA VAL A 62 -83.93 107.90 -10.92
C VAL A 62 -84.64 106.61 -10.53
N GLU A 63 -85.95 106.50 -10.76
CA GLU A 63 -86.73 105.27 -10.55
C GLU A 63 -86.26 104.13 -11.47
N LEU A 64 -85.98 104.41 -12.75
CA LEU A 64 -85.41 103.43 -13.68
C LEU A 64 -84.02 102.96 -13.28
N ASP A 65 -83.16 103.86 -12.78
CA ASP A 65 -81.81 103.50 -12.34
C ASP A 65 -81.83 102.75 -11.00
N GLN A 66 -82.77 103.06 -10.10
CA GLN A 66 -83.05 102.25 -8.89
C GLN A 66 -83.54 100.84 -9.24
N VAL A 67 -84.44 100.69 -10.22
CA VAL A 67 -84.89 99.38 -10.70
C VAL A 67 -83.71 98.55 -11.23
N LYS A 68 -82.82 99.14 -12.04
CA LYS A 68 -81.61 98.45 -12.52
C LYS A 68 -80.69 97.99 -11.39
N THR A 69 -80.50 98.80 -10.34
CA THR A 69 -79.70 98.37 -9.17
C THR A 69 -80.38 97.22 -8.42
N LEU A 70 -81.71 97.24 -8.29
CA LEU A 70 -82.47 96.13 -7.67
C LEU A 70 -82.46 94.86 -8.53
N GLU A 71 -82.44 94.98 -9.87
CA GLU A 71 -82.24 93.85 -10.79
C GLU A 71 -80.84 93.24 -10.62
N GLN A 72 -79.80 94.06 -10.51
CA GLN A 72 -78.42 93.60 -10.25
C GLN A 72 -78.27 92.96 -8.86
N ASP A 73 -78.84 93.56 -7.82
CA ASP A 73 -78.87 92.97 -6.47
C ASP A 73 -79.66 91.65 -6.46
N PHE A 74 -80.76 91.54 -7.22
CA PHE A 74 -81.51 90.30 -7.36
C PHE A 74 -80.71 89.21 -8.09
N GLU A 75 -79.94 89.55 -9.13
CA GLU A 75 -79.04 88.60 -9.79
C GLU A 75 -77.89 88.15 -8.85
N MET A 76 -77.31 89.07 -8.07
CA MET A 76 -76.30 88.72 -7.05
C MET A 76 -76.87 87.85 -5.94
N LEU A 77 -78.07 88.14 -5.43
CA LEU A 77 -78.77 87.31 -4.44
C LEU A 77 -79.12 85.92 -5.00
N LYS A 78 -79.52 85.83 -6.26
CA LYS A 78 -79.80 84.57 -6.96
C LYS A 78 -78.53 83.74 -7.15
N TYR A 79 -77.41 84.37 -7.49
CA TYR A 79 -76.11 83.71 -7.55
C TYR A 79 -75.66 83.22 -6.16
N ALA A 80 -75.74 84.08 -5.14
CA ALA A 80 -75.38 83.75 -3.76
C ALA A 80 -76.24 82.60 -3.21
N LYS A 81 -77.56 82.61 -3.45
CA LYS A 81 -78.45 81.50 -3.08
C LYS A 81 -78.04 80.19 -3.76
N LYS A 82 -77.74 80.22 -5.06
CA LYS A 82 -77.25 79.03 -5.77
C LYS A 82 -75.91 78.52 -5.23
N GLN A 83 -75.01 79.40 -4.80
CA GLN A 83 -73.76 79.00 -4.15
C GLN A 83 -74.03 78.38 -2.77
N VAL A 84 -74.99 78.89 -1.99
CA VAL A 84 -75.41 78.26 -0.72
C VAL A 84 -76.02 76.88 -0.98
N GLU A 85 -76.92 76.74 -1.95
CA GLU A 85 -77.53 75.44 -2.33
C GLU A 85 -76.45 74.41 -2.70
N ILE A 86 -75.47 74.77 -3.54
CA ILE A 86 -74.32 73.90 -3.88
C ILE A 86 -73.50 73.53 -2.64
N LYS A 87 -73.32 74.45 -1.68
CA LYS A 87 -72.58 74.15 -0.43
C LYS A 87 -73.40 73.32 0.56
N GLU A 88 -74.72 73.41 0.55
CA GLU A 88 -75.59 72.51 1.31
C GLU A 88 -75.57 71.09 0.73
N GLU A 89 -75.54 70.94 -0.60
CA GLU A 89 -75.32 69.67 -1.30
C GLU A 89 -73.94 69.07 -0.99
N GLU A 90 -72.84 69.84 -1.14
CA GLU A 90 -71.48 69.39 -0.76
C GLU A 90 -71.39 68.95 0.71
N ILE A 91 -72.09 69.66 1.62
CA ILE A 91 -72.13 69.31 3.05
C ILE A 91 -72.96 68.04 3.30
N ALA A 92 -73.98 67.75 2.49
CA ALA A 92 -74.72 66.49 2.56
C ALA A 92 -73.85 65.30 2.11
N ASP A 93 -73.23 65.40 0.92
CA ASP A 93 -72.32 64.37 0.39
C ASP A 93 -71.17 64.06 1.36
N LEU A 94 -70.59 65.10 1.99
CA LEU A 94 -69.53 64.92 2.98
C LEU A 94 -70.02 64.28 4.29
N LYS A 95 -71.26 64.54 4.73
CA LYS A 95 -71.87 63.87 5.89
C LYS A 95 -72.14 62.40 5.60
N ASP A 96 -72.75 62.08 4.46
CA ASP A 96 -73.08 60.70 4.10
C ASP A 96 -71.79 59.88 3.89
N ARG A 97 -70.76 60.47 3.28
CA ARG A 97 -69.43 59.84 3.20
C ARG A 97 -68.78 59.64 4.58
N LEU A 98 -68.95 60.57 5.51
CA LEU A 98 -68.44 60.43 6.89
C LEU A 98 -69.19 59.34 7.67
N VAL A 99 -70.52 59.24 7.51
CA VAL A 99 -71.34 58.17 8.09
C VAL A 99 -70.93 56.80 7.52
N GLY A 100 -70.79 56.68 6.20
CA GLY A 100 -70.35 55.45 5.55
C GLY A 100 -68.94 55.03 5.97
N LEU A 101 -68.01 55.98 6.13
CA LEU A 101 -66.66 55.70 6.65
C LEU A 101 -66.68 55.30 8.13
N GLY A 102 -67.59 55.89 8.93
CA GLY A 102 -67.85 55.46 10.31
C GLY A 102 -68.34 54.01 10.39
N GLN A 103 -69.35 53.67 9.61
CA GLN A 103 -69.92 52.31 9.52
C GLN A 103 -68.88 51.29 9.03
N ALA A 104 -68.08 51.64 8.01
CA ALA A 104 -67.01 50.77 7.51
C ALA A 104 -65.95 50.49 8.60
N LYS A 105 -65.55 51.51 9.35
CA LYS A 105 -64.60 51.38 10.48
C LYS A 105 -65.19 50.57 11.65
N GLU A 106 -66.48 50.73 11.94
CA GLU A 106 -67.17 49.96 12.98
C GLU A 106 -67.28 48.48 12.59
N HIS A 107 -67.64 48.19 11.33
CA HIS A 107 -67.63 46.85 10.77
C HIS A 107 -66.24 46.20 10.77
N GLU A 108 -65.19 46.94 10.39
CA GLU A 108 -63.80 46.46 10.46
C GLU A 108 -63.40 46.12 11.90
N LYS A 109 -63.68 47.02 12.85
CA LYS A 109 -63.45 46.79 14.28
C LYS A 109 -64.18 45.54 14.79
N ASP A 110 -65.44 45.36 14.42
CA ASP A 110 -66.24 44.20 14.82
C ASP A 110 -65.71 42.88 14.22
N MET A 111 -65.20 42.90 12.98
CA MET A 111 -64.56 41.72 12.37
C MET A 111 -63.23 41.40 13.04
N LEU A 112 -62.39 42.40 13.32
CA LEU A 112 -61.14 42.22 14.07
C LEU A 112 -61.42 41.74 15.51
N GLN A 113 -62.48 42.23 16.15
CA GLN A 113 -62.88 41.82 17.50
C GLN A 113 -63.43 40.39 17.53
N LYS A 114 -64.10 39.92 16.47
CA LYS A 114 -64.47 38.50 16.29
C LYS A 114 -63.23 37.64 16.15
N GLN A 115 -62.36 37.93 15.16
CA GLN A 115 -61.11 37.19 14.93
C GLN A 115 -60.24 37.10 16.20
N LEU A 116 -60.13 38.18 16.97
CA LEU A 116 -59.38 38.23 18.22
C LEU A 116 -60.00 37.36 19.33
N ASN A 117 -61.33 37.21 19.35
CA ASN A 117 -62.02 36.29 20.26
C ASN A 117 -61.93 34.83 19.77
N ASP A 118 -62.05 34.59 18.47
CA ASP A 118 -61.91 33.26 17.86
C ASP A 118 -60.50 32.69 18.12
N LEU A 119 -59.45 33.50 17.93
CA LEU A 119 -58.07 33.15 18.26
C LEU A 119 -57.85 32.90 19.76
N LYS A 120 -58.52 33.66 20.65
CA LYS A 120 -58.47 33.40 22.10
C LYS A 120 -59.11 32.05 22.45
N ASN A 121 -60.23 31.73 21.82
CA ASN A 121 -60.93 30.47 22.02
C ASN A 121 -60.08 29.31 21.50
N GLU A 122 -59.48 29.43 20.31
CA GLU A 122 -58.55 28.42 19.78
C GLU A 122 -57.34 28.19 20.70
N ILE A 123 -56.73 29.26 21.23
CA ILE A 123 -55.64 29.16 22.20
C ILE A 123 -56.11 28.50 23.52
N HIS A 124 -57.34 28.77 23.95
CA HIS A 124 -57.92 28.15 25.14
C HIS A 124 -58.18 26.65 24.94
N ASP A 125 -58.79 26.27 23.82
CA ASP A 125 -59.03 24.89 23.38
C ASP A 125 -57.72 24.09 23.28
N LEU A 126 -56.70 24.66 22.63
CA LEU A 126 -55.38 24.04 22.49
C LEU A 126 -54.72 23.86 23.86
N ARG A 127 -54.84 24.87 24.75
CA ARG A 127 -54.33 24.76 26.12
C ARG A 127 -55.03 23.65 26.90
N GLU A 128 -56.36 23.54 26.86
CA GLU A 128 -57.08 22.47 27.55
C GLU A 128 -56.71 21.09 27.01
N ARG A 129 -56.55 20.94 25.69
CA ARG A 129 -56.07 19.69 25.07
C ARG A 129 -54.67 19.31 25.57
N TYR A 130 -53.73 20.25 25.61
CA TYR A 130 -52.38 20.00 26.13
C TYR A 130 -52.35 19.76 27.65
N GLU A 131 -53.23 20.40 28.43
CA GLU A 131 -53.34 20.13 29.88
C GLU A 131 -53.96 18.75 30.14
N ALA A 132 -54.93 18.31 29.32
CA ALA A 132 -55.47 16.95 29.35
C ALA A 132 -54.43 15.90 28.95
N GLU A 133 -53.69 16.11 27.84
CA GLU A 133 -52.60 15.22 27.40
C GLU A 133 -51.50 15.11 28.47
N ASN A 134 -51.09 16.24 29.07
CA ASN A 134 -50.13 16.23 30.18
C ASN A 134 -50.66 15.50 31.42
N SER A 135 -51.97 15.53 31.68
CA SER A 135 -52.61 14.77 32.75
C SER A 135 -52.59 13.27 32.46
N GLU A 136 -52.93 12.86 31.23
CA GLU A 136 -52.87 11.46 30.82
C GLU A 136 -51.44 10.91 30.87
N LEU A 137 -50.46 11.63 30.32
CA LEU A 137 -49.05 11.23 30.37
C LEU A 137 -48.52 11.08 31.80
N ARG A 138 -48.96 11.93 32.74
CA ARG A 138 -48.63 11.77 34.18
C ARG A 138 -49.21 10.50 34.77
N ASN A 139 -50.44 10.14 34.41
CA ASN A 139 -51.08 8.89 34.84
C ASN A 139 -50.36 7.67 34.24
N GLN A 140 -50.02 7.70 32.96
CA GLN A 140 -49.24 6.65 32.29
C GLN A 140 -47.85 6.47 32.94
N VAL A 141 -47.18 7.55 33.33
CA VAL A 141 -45.91 7.49 34.07
C VAL A 141 -46.10 6.86 35.45
N ALA A 142 -47.14 7.24 36.20
CA ALA A 142 -47.43 6.65 37.51
C ALA A 142 -47.74 5.13 37.42
N ASP A 143 -48.48 4.70 36.39
CA ASP A 143 -48.74 3.27 36.13
C ASP A 143 -47.45 2.51 35.77
N LEU A 144 -46.53 3.13 35.03
CA LEU A 144 -45.20 2.55 34.74
C LEU A 144 -44.31 2.45 35.98
N GLU A 145 -44.35 3.44 36.88
CA GLU A 145 -43.65 3.37 38.18
C GLU A 145 -44.22 2.27 39.08
N ILE A 146 -45.55 2.14 39.13
CA ILE A 146 -46.24 1.05 39.84
C ILE A 146 -45.92 -0.31 39.22
N PHE A 147 -45.85 -0.41 37.89
CA PHE A 147 -45.44 -1.64 37.20
C PHE A 147 -43.99 -2.01 37.53
N ARG A 148 -43.07 -1.04 37.53
CA ARG A 148 -41.66 -1.24 37.92
C ARG A 148 -41.53 -1.72 39.36
N ALA A 149 -42.21 -1.07 40.31
CA ALA A 149 -42.20 -1.48 41.71
C ALA A 149 -42.75 -2.91 41.90
N LYS A 150 -43.80 -3.29 41.15
CA LYS A 150 -44.30 -4.67 41.10
C LYS A 150 -43.24 -5.63 40.54
N GLN A 151 -42.61 -5.31 39.40
CA GLN A 151 -41.54 -6.11 38.80
C GLN A 151 -40.38 -6.36 39.78
N ASP A 152 -39.88 -5.31 40.43
CA ASP A 152 -38.78 -5.40 41.39
C ASP A 152 -39.17 -6.28 42.61
N SER A 153 -40.41 -6.17 43.08
CA SER A 153 -40.95 -7.06 44.14
C SER A 153 -41.01 -8.54 43.72
N TYR A 154 -41.36 -8.82 42.46
CA TYR A 154 -41.37 -10.19 41.91
C TYR A 154 -39.95 -10.74 41.72
N LEU A 155 -38.99 -9.90 41.34
CA LEU A 155 -37.58 -10.28 41.22
C LEU A 155 -36.98 -10.58 42.59
N ALA A 156 -37.21 -9.73 43.60
CA ALA A 156 -36.79 -9.97 44.97
C ALA A 156 -37.39 -11.26 45.56
N ARG A 157 -38.69 -11.50 45.34
CA ARG A 157 -39.35 -12.75 45.75
C ARG A 157 -38.78 -13.98 45.03
N ARG A 158 -38.47 -13.88 43.73
CA ARG A 158 -37.86 -14.97 42.96
C ARG A 158 -36.44 -15.28 43.46
N GLN A 159 -35.64 -14.25 43.75
CA GLN A 159 -34.30 -14.39 44.33
C GLN A 159 -34.37 -15.12 45.69
N GLN A 160 -35.24 -14.65 46.59
CA GLN A 160 -35.48 -15.31 47.89
C GLN A 160 -35.87 -16.78 47.71
N GLN A 161 -36.79 -17.09 46.78
CA GLN A 161 -37.16 -18.48 46.48
C GLN A 161 -35.97 -19.29 45.97
N GLN A 162 -35.18 -18.77 45.03
CA GLN A 162 -34.00 -19.44 44.50
C GLN A 162 -32.95 -19.72 45.58
N ASP A 163 -32.69 -18.78 46.48
CA ASP A 163 -31.72 -18.97 47.56
C ASP A 163 -32.22 -19.95 48.64
N THR A 164 -33.54 -19.97 48.93
CA THR A 164 -34.10 -21.04 49.78
C THR A 164 -34.09 -22.42 49.13
N LEU A 165 -34.06 -22.50 47.79
CA LEU A 165 -33.86 -23.77 47.07
C LEU A 165 -32.40 -24.22 47.14
N LYS A 166 -31.43 -23.35 46.82
CA LYS A 166 -29.98 -23.64 46.98
C LYS A 166 -29.65 -24.14 48.38
N PHE A 167 -30.14 -23.45 49.41
CA PHE A 167 -29.91 -23.84 50.81
C PHE A 167 -30.46 -25.24 51.13
N ARG A 168 -31.63 -25.61 50.58
CA ARG A 168 -32.18 -26.96 50.71
C ARG A 168 -31.38 -27.99 49.92
N GLU A 169 -30.94 -27.66 48.72
CA GLU A 169 -30.08 -28.54 47.90
C GLU A 169 -28.76 -28.83 48.61
N GLU A 170 -28.09 -27.82 49.17
CA GLU A 170 -26.90 -27.99 50.00
C GLU A 170 -27.15 -28.83 51.26
N ASP A 171 -28.23 -28.56 52.00
CA ASP A 171 -28.62 -29.35 53.18
C ASP A 171 -28.92 -30.82 52.81
N HIS A 172 -29.58 -31.06 51.67
CA HIS A 172 -29.82 -32.40 51.15
C HIS A 172 -28.52 -33.10 50.73
N VAL A 173 -27.57 -32.41 50.08
CA VAL A 173 -26.25 -32.98 49.74
C VAL A 173 -25.48 -33.33 51.01
N ARG A 174 -25.36 -32.41 51.98
CA ARG A 174 -24.68 -32.65 53.27
C ARG A 174 -25.32 -33.82 54.04
N LYS A 175 -26.65 -33.97 53.99
CA LYS A 175 -27.37 -35.12 54.57
C LYS A 175 -27.06 -36.42 53.84
N LEU A 176 -27.06 -36.43 52.51
CA LEU A 176 -26.69 -37.60 51.69
C LEU A 176 -25.24 -38.03 51.92
N GLU A 177 -24.31 -37.08 52.04
CA GLU A 177 -22.90 -37.36 52.38
C GLU A 177 -22.76 -37.94 53.80
N SER A 178 -23.47 -37.39 54.78
CA SER A 178 -23.51 -37.92 56.14
C SER A 178 -24.05 -39.35 56.20
N ILE A 179 -25.09 -39.66 55.41
CA ILE A 179 -25.66 -41.01 55.28
C ILE A 179 -24.68 -41.96 54.59
N LYS A 180 -24.12 -41.57 53.43
CA LYS A 180 -23.11 -42.37 52.70
C LYS A 180 -21.89 -42.68 53.57
N LYS A 181 -21.40 -41.70 54.34
CA LYS A 181 -20.25 -41.88 55.24
C LYS A 181 -20.56 -42.84 56.39
N LYS A 182 -21.76 -42.78 56.97
CA LYS A 182 -22.23 -43.73 58.00
C LYS A 182 -22.31 -45.15 57.44
N ASP A 183 -23.04 -45.33 56.34
CA ASP A 183 -23.18 -46.61 55.62
C ASP A 183 -21.80 -47.22 55.27
N GLN A 184 -20.87 -46.42 54.75
CA GLN A 184 -19.51 -46.88 54.51
C GLN A 184 -18.81 -47.33 55.80
N THR A 185 -18.85 -46.53 56.88
CA THR A 185 -18.22 -46.93 58.16
C THR A 185 -18.85 -48.16 58.79
N ASP A 186 -20.16 -48.39 58.59
CA ASP A 186 -20.88 -49.56 59.10
C ASP A 186 -20.62 -50.81 58.25
N ARG A 187 -20.45 -50.67 56.93
CA ARG A 187 -19.91 -51.73 56.06
C ARG A 187 -18.47 -52.08 56.42
N ASP A 188 -17.60 -51.08 56.65
CA ASP A 188 -16.21 -51.30 57.06
C ASP A 188 -16.11 -51.99 58.44
N ARG A 189 -17.02 -51.66 59.37
CA ARG A 189 -17.18 -52.37 60.66
C ARG A 189 -17.59 -53.82 60.43
N LEU A 190 -18.66 -54.06 59.67
CA LEU A 190 -19.18 -55.41 59.41
C LEU A 190 -18.14 -56.31 58.72
N ILE A 191 -17.36 -55.76 57.79
CA ILE A 191 -16.24 -56.47 57.13
C ILE A 191 -15.15 -56.83 58.15
N LYS A 192 -14.78 -55.91 59.05
CA LYS A 192 -13.79 -56.17 60.11
C LYS A 192 -14.29 -57.25 61.08
N ASP A 193 -15.54 -57.18 61.52
CA ASP A 193 -16.16 -58.17 62.40
C ASP A 193 -16.23 -59.56 61.73
N MET A 194 -16.55 -59.60 60.43
CA MET A 194 -16.57 -60.83 59.63
C MET A 194 -15.16 -61.42 59.49
N ILE A 195 -14.15 -60.60 59.21
CA ILE A 195 -12.74 -61.03 59.13
C ILE A 195 -12.24 -61.51 60.50
N GLN A 196 -12.60 -60.86 61.60
CA GLN A 196 -12.25 -61.32 62.95
C GLN A 196 -12.88 -62.67 63.28
N LYS A 197 -14.18 -62.87 62.97
CA LYS A 197 -14.87 -64.15 63.13
C LYS A 197 -14.26 -65.25 62.24
N MET A 198 -13.95 -64.93 60.99
CA MET A 198 -13.29 -65.85 60.06
C MET A 198 -11.88 -66.23 60.55
N ASN A 199 -11.10 -65.28 61.05
CA ASN A 199 -9.78 -65.52 61.62
C ASN A 199 -9.85 -66.36 62.91
N HIS A 200 -10.88 -66.16 63.74
CA HIS A 200 -11.13 -67.00 64.92
C HIS A 200 -11.46 -68.44 64.52
N VAL A 201 -12.40 -68.64 63.58
CA VAL A 201 -12.76 -69.96 63.04
C VAL A 201 -11.57 -70.63 62.34
N ALA A 202 -10.77 -69.89 61.58
CA ALA A 202 -9.56 -70.40 60.95
C ALA A 202 -8.48 -70.77 61.98
N SER A 203 -8.34 -70.01 63.07
CA SER A 203 -7.43 -70.32 64.17
C SER A 203 -7.87 -71.60 64.91
N ASP A 204 -9.16 -71.75 65.19
CA ASP A 204 -9.68 -72.94 65.87
C ASP A 204 -9.72 -74.17 64.96
N PHE A 205 -9.97 -74.02 63.66
CA PHE A 205 -9.79 -75.08 62.67
C PHE A 205 -8.31 -75.53 62.59
N ARG A 206 -7.36 -74.57 62.55
CA ARG A 206 -5.92 -74.86 62.62
C ARG A 206 -5.56 -75.56 63.93
N ARG A 207 -6.13 -75.16 65.07
CA ARG A 207 -5.91 -75.82 66.39
C ARG A 207 -6.47 -77.23 66.44
N ALA A 208 -7.70 -77.44 65.95
CA ALA A 208 -8.35 -78.74 65.91
C ALA A 208 -7.60 -79.70 64.97
N SER A 209 -7.27 -79.24 63.76
CA SER A 209 -6.45 -79.99 62.79
C SER A 209 -5.09 -80.35 63.37
N ASN A 210 -4.32 -79.39 63.90
CA ASN A 210 -3.02 -79.64 64.54
C ASN A 210 -3.07 -80.54 65.80
N LYS A 211 -4.26 -80.78 66.37
CA LYS A 211 -4.49 -81.72 67.49
C LYS A 211 -4.94 -83.11 67.03
N GLN A 212 -5.59 -83.22 65.87
CA GLN A 212 -6.02 -84.49 65.27
C GLN A 212 -5.00 -85.10 64.31
N MET A 213 -4.12 -84.28 63.72
CA MET A 213 -3.03 -84.74 62.87
C MET A 213 -2.01 -85.57 63.65
N ALA A 214 -1.66 -86.75 63.11
CA ALA A 214 -0.53 -87.53 63.59
C ALA A 214 0.79 -86.76 63.43
N GLU A 215 1.74 -86.97 64.35
CA GLU A 215 3.00 -86.23 64.39
C GLU A 215 3.82 -86.38 63.10
N THR A 216 3.78 -87.55 62.46
CA THR A 216 4.41 -87.80 61.15
C THR A 216 3.87 -86.84 60.08
N THR A 217 2.55 -86.72 59.94
CA THR A 217 1.92 -85.83 58.95
C THR A 217 2.22 -84.37 59.26
N LYS A 218 2.22 -83.99 60.55
CA LYS A 218 2.59 -82.64 61.01
C LYS A 218 4.05 -82.33 60.71
N ARG A 219 4.95 -83.30 60.85
CA ARG A 219 6.36 -83.18 60.43
C ARG A 219 6.46 -82.97 58.92
N THR A 220 5.81 -83.81 58.10
CA THR A 220 5.83 -83.68 56.64
C THR A 220 5.29 -82.32 56.16
N ILE A 221 4.22 -81.77 56.75
CA ILE A 221 3.74 -80.43 56.35
C ILE A 221 4.74 -79.34 56.75
N ASN A 222 5.36 -79.40 57.93
CA ASN A 222 6.40 -78.43 58.33
C ASN A 222 7.69 -78.58 57.50
N GLU A 223 7.98 -79.78 57.02
CA GLU A 223 9.13 -80.08 56.15
C GLU A 223 8.86 -79.57 54.73
N ASN A 224 7.67 -79.81 54.18
CA ASN A 224 7.21 -79.22 52.91
C ASN A 224 7.20 -77.69 52.96
N ALA A 225 6.68 -77.06 54.03
CA ALA A 225 6.67 -75.60 54.17
C ALA A 225 8.10 -75.00 54.25
N ARG A 226 9.07 -75.75 54.78
CA ARG A 226 10.50 -75.38 54.73
C ARG A 226 11.09 -75.55 53.34
N ILE A 227 10.73 -76.62 52.63
CA ILE A 227 11.13 -76.84 51.23
C ILE A 227 10.57 -75.71 50.36
N GLU A 228 9.28 -75.38 50.49
CA GLU A 228 8.63 -74.23 49.86
C GLU A 228 9.37 -72.91 50.16
N GLN A 229 9.73 -72.66 51.42
CA GLN A 229 10.55 -71.49 51.76
C GLN A 229 11.92 -71.51 51.02
N THR A 230 12.65 -72.62 51.05
CA THR A 230 13.95 -72.71 50.35
C THR A 230 13.83 -72.65 48.83
N VAL A 231 12.70 -73.09 48.25
CA VAL A 231 12.40 -72.98 46.83
C VAL A 231 12.12 -71.52 46.46
N ASN A 232 11.35 -70.79 47.29
CA ASN A 232 11.14 -69.35 47.10
C ASN A 232 12.46 -68.57 47.24
N GLU A 233 13.31 -68.90 48.22
CA GLU A 233 14.65 -68.30 48.38
C GLU A 233 15.56 -68.62 47.18
N MET A 234 15.44 -69.82 46.58
CA MET A 234 16.10 -70.16 45.31
C MET A 234 15.50 -69.42 44.11
N GLU A 235 14.20 -69.14 44.08
CA GLU A 235 13.53 -68.35 43.04
C GLU A 235 13.95 -66.87 43.10
N ASP A 236 14.06 -66.30 44.30
CA ASP A 236 14.62 -64.95 44.54
C ASP A 236 16.10 -64.84 44.11
N VAL A 237 16.87 -65.93 44.21
CA VAL A 237 18.25 -65.99 43.69
C VAL A 237 18.26 -66.19 42.17
N ALA A 238 17.41 -67.05 41.62
CA ALA A 238 17.33 -67.32 40.19
C ALA A 238 16.86 -66.08 39.39
N THR A 239 15.83 -65.40 39.88
CA THR A 239 15.34 -64.14 39.30
C THR A 239 16.38 -63.02 39.42
N ARG A 240 17.13 -62.94 40.53
CA ARG A 240 18.26 -61.99 40.65
C ARG A 240 19.36 -62.28 39.64
N VAL A 241 19.78 -63.53 39.50
CA VAL A 241 20.79 -63.94 38.50
C VAL A 241 20.28 -63.73 37.08
N GLN A 242 18.98 -63.90 36.82
CA GLN A 242 18.37 -63.52 35.53
C GLN A 242 18.47 -62.00 35.30
N ASN A 243 18.06 -61.18 36.27
CA ASN A 243 18.13 -59.72 36.18
C ASN A 243 19.57 -59.21 36.01
N GLU A 244 20.55 -59.84 36.66
CA GLU A 244 21.99 -59.56 36.47
C GLU A 244 22.46 -59.94 35.06
N ASN A 245 22.02 -61.08 34.51
CA ASN A 245 22.31 -61.46 33.13
C ASN A 245 21.65 -60.54 32.10
N GLU A 246 20.42 -60.07 32.35
CA GLU A 246 19.73 -59.09 31.52
C GLU A 246 20.47 -57.73 31.54
N GLN A 247 20.88 -57.24 32.72
CA GLN A 247 21.72 -56.04 32.84
C GLN A 247 23.08 -56.17 32.15
N ILE A 248 23.71 -57.36 32.17
CA ILE A 248 24.95 -57.63 31.45
C ILE A 248 24.72 -57.67 29.93
N GLN A 249 23.58 -58.20 29.47
CA GLN A 249 23.19 -58.17 28.05
C GLN A 249 22.92 -56.73 27.59
N ASP A 250 22.18 -55.92 28.35
CA ASP A 250 21.96 -54.51 28.06
C ASP A 250 23.26 -53.70 28.10
N GLY A 251 24.16 -53.97 29.04
CA GLY A 251 25.50 -53.38 29.05
C GLY A 251 26.29 -53.72 27.78
N ASN A 252 26.20 -54.96 27.32
CA ASN A 252 26.88 -55.44 26.11
C ASN A 252 26.28 -54.85 24.82
N THR A 253 24.95 -54.76 24.69
CA THR A 253 24.31 -54.11 23.53
C THR A 253 24.61 -52.61 23.47
N ASN A 254 24.62 -51.92 24.61
CA ASN A 254 25.02 -50.51 24.70
C ASN A 254 26.50 -50.32 24.31
N LEU A 255 27.41 -51.20 24.77
CA LEU A 255 28.82 -51.17 24.34
C LEU A 255 28.97 -51.44 22.84
N GLN A 256 28.21 -52.37 22.26
CA GLN A 256 28.21 -52.64 20.82
C GLN A 256 27.73 -51.43 20.00
N MET A 257 26.65 -50.76 20.43
CA MET A 257 26.19 -49.50 19.80
C MET A 257 27.22 -48.37 19.94
N GLY A 258 27.90 -48.27 21.08
CA GLY A 258 29.01 -47.33 21.29
C GLY A 258 30.17 -47.58 20.33
N ILE A 259 30.60 -48.84 20.19
CA ILE A 259 31.64 -49.26 19.24
C ILE A 259 31.23 -48.96 17.79
N GLN A 260 29.98 -49.22 17.41
CA GLN A 260 29.47 -48.90 16.07
C GLN A 260 29.49 -47.38 15.80
N THR A 261 29.06 -46.57 16.77
CA THR A 261 29.11 -45.10 16.68
C THR A 261 30.54 -44.57 16.58
N LEU A 262 31.48 -45.15 17.35
CA LEU A 262 32.90 -44.78 17.27
C LEU A 262 33.50 -45.12 15.91
N ARG A 263 33.21 -46.31 15.34
CA ARG A 263 33.65 -46.68 13.98
C ARG A 263 33.09 -45.75 12.90
N GLN A 264 31.84 -45.30 13.03
CA GLN A 264 31.26 -44.31 12.12
C GLN A 264 31.98 -42.96 12.21
N LYS A 265 32.32 -42.49 13.41
CA LYS A 265 33.12 -41.27 13.60
C LYS A 265 34.54 -41.42 13.07
N GLU A 266 35.19 -42.55 13.32
CA GLU A 266 36.52 -42.89 12.78
C GLU A 266 36.52 -42.84 11.24
N GLN A 267 35.51 -43.44 10.60
CA GLN A 267 35.35 -43.38 9.14
C GLN A 267 35.12 -41.95 8.62
N GLN A 268 34.32 -41.14 9.33
CA GLN A 268 34.11 -39.73 9.00
C GLN A 268 35.41 -38.91 9.15
N HIS A 269 36.17 -39.12 10.22
CA HIS A 269 37.46 -38.45 10.43
C HIS A 269 38.49 -38.89 9.39
N ALA A 270 38.56 -40.17 9.03
CA ALA A 270 39.44 -40.66 7.97
C ALA A 270 39.11 -40.00 6.61
N PHE A 271 37.83 -39.82 6.28
CA PHE A 271 37.39 -39.10 5.08
C PHE A 271 37.71 -37.60 5.14
N GLN A 272 37.52 -36.95 6.29
CA GLN A 272 37.91 -35.55 6.50
C GLN A 272 39.43 -35.34 6.42
N HIS A 273 40.23 -36.27 6.94
CA HIS A 273 41.68 -36.22 6.82
C HIS A 273 42.17 -36.50 5.39
N ALA A 274 41.54 -37.41 4.65
CA ALA A 274 41.86 -37.64 3.24
C ALA A 274 41.58 -36.40 2.39
N THR A 275 40.36 -35.84 2.48
CA THR A 275 39.98 -34.62 1.75
C THR A 275 40.80 -33.39 2.20
N SER A 276 41.14 -33.27 3.48
CA SER A 276 42.08 -32.23 3.95
C SER A 276 43.50 -32.44 3.42
N ALA A 277 43.96 -33.68 3.23
CA ALA A 277 45.27 -33.96 2.66
C ALA A 277 45.32 -33.65 1.15
N GLU A 278 44.23 -33.93 0.41
CA GLU A 278 44.06 -33.49 -0.98
C GLU A 278 44.10 -31.96 -1.11
N ILE A 279 43.43 -31.24 -0.20
CA ILE A 279 43.48 -29.76 -0.14
C ILE A 279 44.90 -29.27 0.20
N ILE A 280 45.60 -29.91 1.14
CA ILE A 280 47.00 -29.57 1.48
C ILE A 280 47.94 -29.83 0.29
N GLN A 281 47.75 -30.92 -0.47
CA GLN A 281 48.51 -31.18 -1.69
C GLN A 281 48.20 -30.15 -2.78
N LEU A 282 46.94 -29.76 -2.96
CA LEU A 282 46.58 -28.69 -3.90
C LEU A 282 47.24 -27.36 -3.53
N LEU A 283 47.23 -26.99 -2.23
CA LEU A 283 47.89 -25.78 -1.73
C LEU A 283 49.42 -25.86 -1.86
N ALA A 284 50.03 -27.02 -1.60
CA ALA A 284 51.47 -27.23 -1.81
C ALA A 284 51.85 -27.07 -3.30
N ASN A 285 51.06 -27.64 -4.21
CA ASN A 285 51.24 -27.45 -5.65
C ASN A 285 51.05 -25.98 -6.06
N MET A 286 50.09 -25.25 -5.45
CA MET A 286 49.93 -23.81 -5.69
C MET A 286 51.11 -22.98 -5.18
N LEU A 287 51.69 -23.33 -4.02
CA LEU A 287 52.90 -22.70 -3.49
C LEU A 287 54.11 -22.97 -4.40
N GLN A 288 54.33 -24.22 -4.83
CA GLN A 288 55.41 -24.56 -5.76
C GLN A 288 55.27 -23.80 -7.11
N ASN A 289 54.04 -23.66 -7.63
CA ASN A 289 53.78 -22.83 -8.81
C ASN A 289 54.08 -21.33 -8.56
N GLN A 290 53.85 -20.81 -7.35
CA GLN A 290 54.23 -19.43 -7.00
C GLN A 290 55.75 -19.29 -6.84
N GLU A 291 56.44 -20.26 -6.26
CA GLU A 291 57.90 -20.30 -6.19
C GLU A 291 58.53 -20.32 -7.59
N GLU A 292 58.01 -21.14 -8.52
CA GLU A 292 58.43 -21.10 -9.93
C GLU A 292 58.22 -19.71 -10.57
N ILE A 293 57.11 -19.03 -10.28
CA ILE A 293 56.86 -17.68 -10.79
C ILE A 293 57.84 -16.67 -10.17
N ILE A 294 58.18 -16.82 -8.88
CA ILE A 294 59.16 -15.98 -8.19
C ILE A 294 60.57 -16.19 -8.78
N VAL A 295 60.98 -17.44 -9.03
CA VAL A 295 62.26 -17.76 -9.69
C VAL A 295 62.31 -17.15 -11.09
N LYS A 296 61.27 -17.36 -11.92
CA LYS A 296 61.18 -16.74 -13.27
C LYS A 296 61.17 -15.21 -13.22
N LYS A 297 60.72 -14.60 -12.12
CA LYS A 297 60.82 -13.15 -11.89
C LYS A 297 62.21 -12.71 -11.43
N GLN A 298 62.91 -13.50 -10.62
CA GLN A 298 64.30 -13.26 -10.26
C GLN A 298 65.24 -13.41 -11.47
N GLU A 299 64.99 -14.38 -12.36
CA GLU A 299 65.68 -14.50 -13.66
C GLU A 299 65.46 -13.26 -14.54
N GLN A 300 64.23 -12.73 -14.61
CA GLN A 300 63.93 -11.50 -15.33
C GLN A 300 64.66 -10.28 -14.73
N ILE A 301 64.78 -10.19 -13.40
CA ILE A 301 65.58 -9.14 -12.73
C ILE A 301 67.07 -9.30 -13.07
N ALA A 302 67.61 -10.52 -13.02
CA ALA A 302 69.01 -10.78 -13.38
C ALA A 302 69.31 -10.47 -14.87
N GLN A 303 68.36 -10.69 -15.77
CA GLN A 303 68.47 -10.27 -17.17
C GLN A 303 68.47 -8.73 -17.32
N VAL A 304 67.68 -8.02 -16.52
CA VAL A 304 67.72 -6.55 -16.45
C VAL A 304 69.06 -6.06 -15.90
N ASP A 305 69.60 -6.65 -14.82
CA ASP A 305 70.93 -6.32 -14.30
C ASP A 305 72.06 -6.51 -15.35
N ILE A 306 71.95 -7.54 -16.18
CA ILE A 306 72.89 -7.80 -17.29
C ILE A 306 72.72 -6.73 -18.39
N ALA A 307 71.48 -6.37 -18.74
CA ALA A 307 71.21 -5.31 -19.70
C ALA A 307 71.70 -3.93 -19.19
N GLU A 308 71.52 -3.60 -17.91
CA GLU A 308 72.04 -2.37 -17.31
C GLU A 308 73.58 -2.33 -17.32
N LYS A 309 74.26 -3.44 -16.98
CA LYS A 309 75.72 -3.56 -17.12
C LYS A 309 76.15 -3.31 -18.56
N ARG A 310 75.46 -3.89 -19.55
CA ARG A 310 75.77 -3.69 -20.97
C ARG A 310 75.50 -2.26 -21.44
N ILE A 311 74.45 -1.60 -20.95
CA ILE A 311 74.20 -0.17 -21.19
C ILE A 311 75.32 0.68 -20.58
N LYS A 312 75.83 0.33 -19.40
CA LYS A 312 76.95 1.02 -18.75
C LYS A 312 78.25 0.86 -19.53
N GLU A 313 78.55 -0.35 -20.00
CA GLU A 313 79.69 -0.61 -20.92
C GLU A 313 79.58 0.21 -22.21
N LEU A 314 78.41 0.21 -22.86
CA LEU A 314 78.18 0.96 -24.09
C LEU A 314 78.35 2.47 -23.87
N ARG A 315 77.87 3.02 -22.74
CA ARG A 315 78.11 4.42 -22.35
C ARG A 315 79.61 4.72 -22.16
N SER A 316 80.37 3.81 -21.55
CA SER A 316 81.83 3.96 -21.43
C SER A 316 82.55 3.89 -22.78
N SER A 317 82.11 3.03 -23.70
CA SER A 317 82.66 2.97 -25.06
C SER A 317 82.30 4.22 -25.89
N ILE A 318 81.08 4.76 -25.76
CA ILE A 318 80.69 6.04 -26.38
C ILE A 318 81.58 7.17 -25.85
N PHE A 319 81.74 7.29 -24.53
CA PHE A 319 82.61 8.31 -23.92
C PHE A 319 84.08 8.22 -24.39
N ASN A 320 84.63 7.00 -24.50
CA ASN A 320 85.97 6.80 -25.04
C ASN A 320 86.06 7.18 -26.53
N ASN A 321 85.03 6.87 -27.33
CA ASN A 321 84.98 7.27 -28.74
C ASN A 321 84.85 8.79 -28.89
N GLU A 322 84.01 9.45 -28.10
CA GLU A 322 83.89 10.92 -28.06
C GLU A 322 85.21 11.59 -27.68
N LYS A 323 85.96 11.01 -26.72
CA LYS A 323 87.29 11.49 -26.34
C LYS A 323 88.34 11.32 -27.44
N ASN A 324 88.32 10.20 -28.16
CA ASN A 324 89.27 9.91 -29.25
C ASN A 324 88.90 10.62 -30.57
N TYR A 325 87.64 11.03 -30.73
CA TYR A 325 87.14 11.72 -31.92
C TYR A 325 87.92 12.99 -32.31
N PRO A 326 88.26 13.94 -31.41
CA PRO A 326 89.09 15.10 -31.77
C PRO A 326 90.47 14.71 -32.30
N ASP A 327 91.14 13.73 -31.69
CA ASP A 327 92.49 13.29 -32.10
C ASP A 327 92.46 12.63 -33.49
N ILE A 328 91.48 11.74 -33.73
CA ILE A 328 91.24 11.12 -35.05
C ILE A 328 90.86 12.19 -36.09
N ARG A 329 90.06 13.19 -35.71
CA ARG A 329 89.69 14.31 -36.57
C ARG A 329 90.88 15.21 -36.91
N GLN A 330 91.82 15.39 -35.98
CA GLN A 330 93.07 16.13 -36.21
C GLN A 330 94.05 15.33 -37.07
N GLN A 331 94.16 14.01 -36.88
CA GLN A 331 94.90 13.12 -37.80
C GLN A 331 94.33 13.21 -39.22
N ASN A 332 93.02 13.03 -39.39
CA ASN A 332 92.36 13.16 -40.70
C ASN A 332 92.59 14.54 -41.33
N LYS A 333 92.63 15.62 -40.54
CA LYS A 333 92.99 16.95 -41.07
C LYS A 333 94.42 16.98 -41.61
N SER A 334 95.38 16.43 -40.86
CA SER A 334 96.79 16.34 -41.30
C SER A 334 97.01 15.35 -42.46
N PHE A 335 96.17 14.33 -42.61
CA PHE A 335 96.18 13.44 -43.78
C PHE A 335 95.60 14.11 -45.01
N ASN A 336 94.55 14.93 -44.88
CA ASN A 336 94.01 15.73 -45.98
C ASN A 336 95.01 16.81 -46.43
N GLU A 337 95.68 17.49 -45.50
CA GLU A 337 96.73 18.46 -45.81
C GLU A 337 97.90 17.80 -46.58
N LYS A 338 98.32 16.58 -46.19
CA LYS A 338 99.30 15.78 -46.93
C LYS A 338 98.79 15.23 -48.27
N LEU A 339 97.48 14.93 -48.37
CA LEU A 339 96.86 14.55 -49.64
C LEU A 339 96.84 15.72 -50.61
N ASP A 340 96.64 16.96 -50.15
CA ASP A 340 96.72 18.14 -51.01
C ASP A 340 98.15 18.45 -51.45
N GLU A 341 99.16 18.29 -50.58
CA GLU A 341 100.59 18.35 -50.99
C GLU A 341 100.93 17.27 -52.02
N LEU A 342 100.51 16.01 -51.78
CA LEU A 342 100.76 14.89 -52.68
C LEU A 342 100.01 15.05 -54.00
N ASN A 343 98.77 15.55 -53.97
CA ASN A 343 97.98 15.85 -55.16
C ASN A 343 98.62 16.99 -55.97
N GLN A 344 99.18 18.03 -55.34
CA GLN A 344 99.92 19.06 -56.07
C GLN A 344 101.13 18.46 -56.80
N LEU A 345 101.93 17.64 -56.11
CA LEU A 345 103.06 16.92 -56.70
C LEU A 345 102.61 15.94 -57.81
N LEU A 346 101.46 15.31 -57.65
CA LEU A 346 100.85 14.41 -58.63
C LEU A 346 100.29 15.18 -59.84
N THR A 347 99.80 16.43 -59.69
CA THR A 347 99.44 17.27 -60.86
C THR A 347 100.66 17.79 -61.62
N VAL A 348 101.83 17.92 -60.99
CA VAL A 348 103.09 18.21 -61.71
C VAL A 348 103.51 16.98 -62.50
N THR A 349 103.71 15.86 -61.82
CA THR A 349 104.15 14.60 -62.46
C THR A 349 103.14 14.02 -63.45
N THR A 350 101.83 14.28 -63.32
CA THR A 350 100.86 13.90 -64.37
C THR A 350 100.75 14.89 -65.51
N LYS A 351 101.13 16.17 -65.36
CA LYS A 351 101.33 17.06 -66.53
C LYS A 351 102.55 16.63 -67.34
N GLU A 352 103.62 16.23 -66.67
CA GLU A 352 104.79 15.59 -67.29
C GLU A 352 104.39 14.27 -67.97
N LYS A 353 103.68 13.38 -67.27
CA LYS A 353 103.17 12.11 -67.82
C LYS A 353 102.17 12.32 -68.95
N ALA A 354 101.39 13.40 -68.95
CA ALA A 354 100.45 13.74 -70.03
C ALA A 354 101.16 14.31 -71.26
N LEU A 355 102.24 15.09 -71.10
CA LEU A 355 103.13 15.47 -72.19
C LEU A 355 103.78 14.22 -72.82
N ILE A 356 104.30 13.32 -71.97
CA ILE A 356 104.86 12.03 -72.39
C ILE A 356 103.79 11.18 -73.12
N LEU A 357 102.59 11.03 -72.57
CA LEU A 357 101.50 10.30 -73.22
C LEU A 357 101.00 10.99 -74.50
N SER A 358 101.02 12.33 -74.58
CA SER A 358 100.59 13.09 -75.76
C SER A 358 101.52 12.85 -76.94
N ASN A 359 102.83 13.03 -76.76
CA ASN A 359 103.84 12.88 -77.82
C ASN A 359 103.88 11.47 -78.44
N LEU A 360 103.25 10.52 -77.77
CA LEU A 360 103.55 9.10 -77.88
C LEU A 360 102.28 8.27 -78.12
N ARG A 361 101.10 8.75 -77.70
CA ARG A 361 99.86 8.54 -78.46
C ARG A 361 99.83 9.35 -79.75
N GLN A 362 100.64 10.39 -79.93
CA GLN A 362 100.96 10.91 -81.26
C GLN A 362 101.84 9.94 -82.06
N ALA A 363 102.79 9.23 -81.43
CA ALA A 363 103.52 8.16 -82.12
C ALA A 363 102.65 6.92 -82.42
N VAL A 364 101.79 6.48 -81.50
CA VAL A 364 100.81 5.40 -81.76
C VAL A 364 99.72 5.87 -82.72
N LEU A 365 99.35 7.16 -82.73
CA LEU A 365 98.59 7.75 -83.82
C LEU A 365 99.36 7.54 -85.11
N LEU A 366 100.60 8.03 -85.26
CA LEU A 366 101.48 7.81 -86.44
C LEU A 366 101.69 6.34 -86.85
N VAL A 367 101.42 5.35 -85.98
CA VAL A 367 101.35 3.92 -86.34
C VAL A 367 99.95 3.55 -86.89
N THR A 368 98.87 3.95 -86.23
CA THR A 368 97.50 3.89 -86.81
C THR A 368 97.32 4.81 -88.05
N GLU A 369 98.25 5.75 -88.23
CA GLU A 369 98.46 6.68 -89.32
C GLU A 369 99.71 6.30 -90.15
N THR A 370 100.15 5.05 -90.08
CA THR A 370 100.85 4.35 -91.18
C THR A 370 100.07 3.12 -91.65
N LEU A 371 99.00 2.77 -90.93
CA LEU A 371 97.69 2.45 -91.52
C LEU A 371 97.01 3.68 -92.18
N LYS A 372 97.71 4.82 -92.36
CA LYS A 372 97.24 5.97 -93.17
C LYS A 372 96.79 5.49 -94.55
N ILE A 373 95.49 5.56 -94.76
CA ILE A 373 95.02 6.47 -95.81
C ILE A 373 94.90 7.86 -95.17
N LYS A 374 95.96 8.65 -95.35
CA LYS A 374 96.02 10.13 -95.39
C LYS A 374 96.21 11.00 -94.13
N ASP A 375 97.31 11.75 -94.19
CA ASP A 375 97.50 13.22 -94.03
C ASP A 375 97.27 13.90 -92.64
N GLU A 376 98.09 14.83 -92.09
CA GLU A 376 99.57 15.04 -91.98
C GLU A 376 99.92 16.41 -91.29
N ASP A 377 101.02 16.48 -90.50
CA ASP A 377 102.01 17.60 -90.36
C ASP A 377 101.67 19.03 -89.80
N LYS A 378 102.57 19.90 -89.23
CA LYS A 378 104.06 20.12 -89.33
C LYS A 378 104.72 21.06 -88.23
N ASN A 379 105.90 20.68 -87.68
CA ASN A 379 107.20 21.40 -87.33
C ASN A 379 107.46 22.63 -86.36
N ALA A 380 108.66 22.60 -85.67
CA ALA A 380 109.61 23.69 -85.14
C ALA A 380 109.83 23.89 -83.57
N LEU A 381 110.89 24.49 -82.93
CA LEU A 381 112.37 24.79 -83.14
C LEU A 381 113.15 25.37 -81.86
N VAL A 382 114.49 25.14 -81.72
CA VAL A 382 115.65 25.95 -81.12
C VAL A 382 116.03 26.03 -79.56
N PRO A 383 117.35 26.11 -79.12
CA PRO A 383 117.90 25.91 -77.71
C PRO A 383 119.08 26.83 -77.18
N ILE A 384 119.74 26.55 -76.00
CA ILE A 384 121.21 26.76 -75.59
C ILE A 384 121.55 26.47 -74.07
N GLU A 385 122.84 26.22 -73.69
CA GLU A 385 123.34 25.77 -72.34
C GLU A 385 124.72 26.36 -71.85
N GLN A 386 125.12 26.10 -70.57
CA GLN A 386 126.42 25.48 -70.09
C GLN A 386 126.65 25.65 -68.55
N GLY A 387 127.39 24.82 -67.80
CA GLY A 387 128.12 23.54 -68.04
C GLY A 387 128.82 23.07 -66.73
N GLY A 388 129.42 21.88 -66.56
CA GLY A 388 129.63 20.66 -67.39
C GLY A 388 129.71 19.40 -66.49
N GLN A 389 130.23 18.21 -66.86
CA GLN A 389 131.07 17.76 -67.99
C GLN A 389 130.80 16.26 -68.35
N ILE A 390 130.68 15.92 -69.66
CA ILE A 390 131.16 14.70 -70.40
C ILE A 390 130.88 13.29 -69.77
N ILE A 391 130.25 12.25 -70.36
CA ILE A 391 129.81 11.83 -71.73
C ILE A 391 128.33 11.27 -71.65
N THR A 392 127.67 10.39 -72.46
CA THR A 392 127.96 9.44 -73.59
C THR A 392 126.61 9.11 -74.31
N PRO A 393 126.54 8.66 -75.60
CA PRO A 393 125.26 8.37 -76.27
C PRO A 393 124.91 6.88 -76.44
N GLU A 394 123.67 6.48 -76.13
CA GLU A 394 122.89 5.40 -76.82
C GLU A 394 121.44 5.29 -76.30
N THR A 395 120.60 4.49 -76.99
CA THR A 395 119.24 3.98 -76.63
C THR A 395 118.09 4.96 -76.31
N THR A 396 117.34 5.35 -77.35
CA THR A 396 115.89 5.57 -77.28
C THR A 396 115.12 4.25 -77.40
N GLY A 397 113.90 4.11 -76.84
CA GLY A 397 113.08 2.92 -77.08
C GLY A 397 111.83 2.79 -76.20
N ASN A 398 111.98 2.23 -74.99
CA ASN A 398 110.86 1.69 -74.18
C ASN A 398 110.01 2.73 -73.42
N LEU A 399 109.93 3.93 -73.98
CA LEU A 399 108.74 4.75 -73.88
C LEU A 399 107.59 4.04 -74.65
N PHE A 400 106.92 3.02 -74.05
CA PHE A 400 105.45 3.03 -73.88
C PHE A 400 104.84 1.88 -73.07
N GLU A 401 105.19 0.62 -73.32
CA GLU A 401 104.25 -0.50 -73.05
C GLU A 401 103.95 -0.74 -71.56
N GLN A 402 104.91 -0.55 -70.65
CA GLN A 402 104.69 -0.71 -69.20
C GLN A 402 103.91 0.44 -68.54
N LEU A 403 103.47 1.45 -69.31
CA LEU A 403 102.54 2.49 -68.85
C LEU A 403 101.08 1.99 -68.82
N HIS A 404 100.82 0.69 -69.08
CA HIS A 404 99.48 0.15 -69.33
C HIS A 404 98.98 -0.95 -68.37
N GLU A 405 99.83 -1.59 -67.55
CA GLU A 405 99.49 -2.92 -66.97
C GLU A 405 98.96 -2.91 -65.52
N ILE A 406 99.63 -2.24 -64.57
CA ILE A 406 99.31 -2.37 -63.12
C ILE A 406 98.13 -1.47 -62.66
N LEU A 407 97.54 -0.69 -63.58
CA LEU A 407 96.45 0.26 -63.30
C LEU A 407 95.05 -0.40 -63.13
N ILE A 408 94.99 -1.68 -62.74
CA ILE A 408 93.79 -2.53 -62.87
C ILE A 408 93.40 -3.36 -61.61
N ASN A 409 94.33 -3.82 -60.77
CA ASN A 409 94.06 -4.92 -59.80
C ASN A 409 94.04 -4.51 -58.30
N THR A 410 93.34 -5.32 -57.47
CA THR A 410 93.17 -5.24 -55.98
C THR A 410 92.27 -4.11 -55.44
N GLU A 411 90.97 -4.23 -55.12
CA GLU A 411 89.95 -5.34 -55.12
C GLU A 411 89.62 -6.04 -53.75
N GLU A 412 88.31 -6.28 -53.51
CA GLU A 412 87.63 -7.31 -52.65
C GLU A 412 87.11 -7.10 -51.16
N LYS A 413 85.77 -7.26 -51.00
CA LYS A 413 84.94 -8.14 -50.09
C LYS A 413 84.54 -7.87 -48.60
N ASP A 414 83.23 -7.65 -48.38
CA ASP A 414 82.14 -8.49 -47.79
C ASP A 414 82.26 -9.35 -46.48
N VAL A 415 81.11 -9.53 -45.75
CA VAL A 415 80.44 -10.81 -45.28
C VAL A 415 79.43 -10.61 -44.09
N ASP A 416 78.51 -11.57 -43.86
CA ASP A 416 77.21 -11.49 -43.13
C ASP A 416 76.91 -12.64 -42.09
N GLU A 417 75.70 -12.65 -41.49
CA GLU A 417 74.86 -13.83 -41.04
C GLU A 417 74.79 -14.45 -39.58
N GLN A 418 73.97 -15.54 -39.39
CA GLN A 418 73.29 -16.04 -38.15
C GLN A 418 73.27 -17.61 -37.98
N GLN A 419 72.68 -18.22 -36.89
CA GLN A 419 71.84 -19.50 -36.85
C GLN A 419 71.67 -20.25 -35.46
N GLN A 420 71.06 -21.47 -35.40
CA GLN A 420 70.55 -22.30 -34.23
C GLN A 420 70.54 -23.86 -34.55
N PRO A 421 69.76 -24.87 -34.01
CA PRO A 421 68.97 -25.15 -32.74
C PRO A 421 68.99 -26.65 -32.17
N SER A 422 68.12 -27.01 -31.17
CA SER A 422 67.32 -28.30 -30.99
C SER A 422 67.68 -29.51 -30.03
N ASN A 423 66.61 -30.27 -29.59
CA ASN A 423 66.47 -31.74 -29.20
C ASN A 423 66.91 -32.34 -27.81
N ILE A 424 66.40 -33.48 -27.22
CA ILE A 424 65.08 -34.23 -27.18
C ILE A 424 65.03 -35.42 -26.10
N ASP A 425 63.90 -36.16 -25.91
CA ASP A 425 63.65 -37.52 -25.27
C ASP A 425 63.66 -37.79 -23.71
N ILE A 426 63.40 -39.03 -23.16
CA ILE A 426 62.15 -39.84 -22.88
C ILE A 426 62.46 -41.11 -22.00
N ASN A 427 61.54 -41.69 -21.16
CA ASN A 427 61.46 -43.18 -20.87
C ASN A 427 60.27 -43.78 -20.01
N ARG A 428 60.21 -45.15 -19.87
CA ARG A 428 59.17 -46.03 -19.21
C ARG A 428 59.75 -47.28 -18.47
N SER A 429 58.94 -47.99 -17.66
CA SER A 429 59.17 -49.38 -17.12
C SER A 429 57.86 -50.21 -16.89
N THR A 430 57.91 -51.55 -16.75
CA THR A 430 56.74 -52.51 -16.88
C THR A 430 56.87 -53.87 -16.08
N LEU A 431 55.94 -54.85 -16.33
CA LEU A 431 55.91 -56.32 -15.99
C LEU A 431 55.08 -56.79 -14.74
N ASN A 432 54.48 -58.01 -14.63
CA ASN A 432 53.75 -58.88 -15.61
C ASN A 432 52.93 -60.07 -14.99
N ILE A 433 51.65 -60.23 -15.38
CA ILE A 433 50.87 -61.45 -15.77
C ILE A 433 50.83 -62.77 -14.92
N ARG A 434 49.61 -63.23 -14.55
CA ARG A 434 49.06 -64.60 -14.87
C ARG A 434 47.54 -64.77 -14.63
N ASP A 435 46.87 -65.56 -15.47
CA ASP A 435 45.44 -65.97 -15.43
C ASP A 435 45.26 -67.30 -16.22
N PRO A 436 44.25 -68.16 -15.94
CA PRO A 436 43.20 -68.41 -16.95
C PRO A 436 41.79 -68.79 -16.41
N GLY A 437 40.73 -68.10 -16.86
CA GLY A 437 39.33 -68.40 -16.50
C GLY A 437 38.47 -69.18 -17.53
N LYS A 438 37.17 -69.38 -17.23
CA LYS A 438 36.12 -69.74 -18.22
C LYS A 438 34.68 -69.58 -17.70
N ARG A 439 33.78 -69.08 -18.59
CA ARG A 439 32.30 -68.96 -18.50
C ARG A 439 31.78 -68.01 -17.39
N ARG A 440 31.20 -66.85 -17.72
CA ARG A 440 29.99 -66.50 -18.51
C ARG A 440 28.70 -66.41 -17.68
N ASP A 441 28.19 -65.19 -17.66
CA ASP A 441 26.79 -64.76 -17.80
C ASP A 441 25.85 -64.77 -16.57
N ASN A 442 25.35 -63.56 -16.28
CA ASN A 442 24.07 -63.22 -15.63
C ASN A 442 23.82 -63.64 -14.17
N LEU A 443 24.29 -62.79 -13.25
CA LEU A 443 23.67 -62.60 -11.92
C LEU A 443 23.17 -61.15 -11.77
N SER A 444 21.87 -60.94 -11.96
CA SER A 444 21.19 -59.70 -11.62
C SER A 444 20.90 -59.67 -10.12
N TYR A 445 21.60 -58.82 -9.36
CA TYR A 445 21.34 -58.65 -7.93
C TYR A 445 19.93 -58.11 -7.68
N THR A 446 19.22 -58.73 -6.75
CA THR A 446 17.94 -58.22 -6.23
C THR A 446 18.08 -57.79 -4.77
N ILE A 447 17.20 -56.89 -4.31
CA ILE A 447 17.27 -56.36 -2.94
C ILE A 447 16.95 -57.49 -1.95
N GLY A 448 18.01 -57.96 -1.27
CA GLY A 448 17.96 -59.05 -0.28
C GLY A 448 19.24 -59.91 -0.26
N ASP A 449 19.99 -59.96 -1.36
CA ASP A 449 21.11 -60.91 -1.52
C ASP A 449 22.44 -60.48 -0.88
N ILE A 450 22.50 -59.29 -0.26
CA ILE A 450 23.70 -58.73 0.40
C ILE A 450 23.54 -58.69 1.94
N GLY A 451 22.73 -59.59 2.51
CA GLY A 451 22.65 -59.86 3.96
C GLY A 451 21.99 -58.80 4.86
N PHE A 452 21.92 -57.53 4.44
CA PHE A 452 21.40 -56.43 5.28
C PHE A 452 19.86 -56.32 5.33
N VAL A 453 19.11 -57.06 4.51
CA VAL A 453 17.64 -57.03 4.48
C VAL A 453 17.09 -58.47 4.34
N PRO A 454 16.26 -58.97 5.27
CA PRO A 454 15.63 -60.28 5.13
C PRO A 454 14.68 -60.37 3.93
N ARG A 455 14.70 -61.51 3.21
CA ARG A 455 13.74 -61.82 2.15
C ARG A 455 12.32 -61.94 2.74
N ARG A 456 11.34 -61.22 2.16
CA ARG A 456 9.97 -61.09 2.71
C ARG A 456 9.16 -62.37 2.75
N ASP A 457 9.50 -63.37 1.92
CA ASP A 457 8.68 -64.58 1.74
C ASP A 457 9.09 -65.74 2.66
N ALA A 458 10.12 -65.55 3.50
CA ALA A 458 10.55 -66.53 4.50
C ALA A 458 9.88 -66.27 5.86
N ILE A 459 8.65 -66.77 6.04
CA ILE A 459 7.95 -66.69 7.33
C ILE A 459 8.64 -67.61 8.34
N LEU A 460 9.58 -67.06 9.11
CA LEU A 460 10.18 -67.73 10.26
C LEU A 460 9.14 -67.83 11.39
N LEU A 461 8.46 -68.99 11.48
CA LEU A 461 7.57 -69.29 12.60
C LEU A 461 8.31 -69.13 13.93
N THR A 462 7.75 -68.28 14.80
CA THR A 462 8.28 -68.05 16.13
C THR A 462 8.16 -69.32 16.98
N ASN A 463 8.90 -69.39 18.09
CA ASN A 463 8.74 -70.52 19.00
C ASN A 463 7.34 -70.55 19.66
N PHE A 464 6.64 -69.40 19.69
CA PHE A 464 5.23 -69.32 20.08
C PHE A 464 4.31 -70.00 19.07
N ASP A 465 4.51 -69.79 17.76
CA ASP A 465 3.76 -70.48 16.69
C ASP A 465 3.97 -72.00 16.74
N LYS A 466 5.20 -72.44 17.02
CA LYS A 466 5.54 -73.87 17.17
C LYS A 466 4.83 -74.51 18.36
N MET A 467 4.72 -73.81 19.50
CA MET A 467 3.91 -74.27 20.63
C MET A 467 2.41 -74.33 20.27
N GLN A 468 1.85 -73.30 19.61
CA GLN A 468 0.45 -73.34 19.17
C GLN A 468 0.13 -74.47 18.19
N GLN A 469 1.12 -74.95 17.42
CA GLN A 469 0.93 -76.09 16.54
C GLN A 469 0.76 -77.42 17.30
N GLN A 470 1.39 -77.60 18.46
CA GLN A 470 1.41 -78.87 19.19
C GLN A 470 0.25 -79.08 20.18
N VAL A 471 -0.39 -78.02 20.69
CA VAL A 471 -1.30 -78.13 21.84
C VAL A 471 -2.80 -78.26 21.47
N TYR A 472 -3.25 -77.78 20.30
CA TYR A 472 -4.68 -77.74 19.95
C TYR A 472 -5.02 -78.34 18.58
N PRO A 473 -6.05 -79.22 18.46
CA PRO A 473 -6.51 -79.75 17.19
C PRO A 473 -7.18 -78.67 16.32
N ALA A 474 -7.15 -78.86 14.99
CA ALA A 474 -7.40 -77.78 14.03
C ALA A 474 -8.78 -77.07 14.13
N ARG A 475 -9.81 -77.71 14.70
CA ARG A 475 -11.19 -77.19 14.73
C ARG A 475 -11.39 -75.97 15.66
N GLU A 476 -10.53 -75.76 16.64
CA GLU A 476 -10.67 -74.65 17.62
C GLU A 476 -9.98 -73.35 17.17
N ARG A 477 -9.15 -73.42 16.12
CA ARG A 477 -8.39 -72.25 15.61
C ARG A 477 -9.32 -71.25 14.88
N ASP A 478 -10.41 -71.74 14.29
CA ASP A 478 -11.38 -70.92 13.53
C ASP A 478 -12.47 -70.26 14.39
N THR A 479 -12.70 -70.74 15.61
CA THR A 479 -13.56 -70.06 16.59
C THR A 479 -12.83 -68.90 17.25
N ILE A 480 -11.58 -69.12 17.68
CA ILE A 480 -10.72 -68.06 18.27
C ILE A 480 -10.47 -66.92 17.25
N ARG A 481 -10.16 -67.25 15.99
CA ARG A 481 -10.00 -66.25 14.91
C ARG A 481 -11.29 -65.48 14.58
N ARG A 482 -12.47 -66.05 14.85
CA ARG A 482 -13.76 -65.33 14.72
C ARG A 482 -14.04 -64.43 15.91
N ALA A 483 -13.78 -64.88 17.14
CA ALA A 483 -13.91 -64.06 18.34
C ALA A 483 -13.01 -62.80 18.27
N ALA A 484 -11.73 -62.97 17.90
CA ALA A 484 -10.79 -61.87 17.78
C ALA A 484 -11.20 -60.80 16.74
N LYS A 485 -11.92 -61.17 15.68
CA LYS A 485 -12.39 -60.22 14.65
C LYS A 485 -13.63 -59.41 15.06
N ILE A 486 -14.35 -59.81 16.11
CA ILE A 486 -15.53 -59.08 16.60
C ILE A 486 -15.12 -57.99 17.61
N SER A 487 -14.07 -58.22 18.40
CA SER A 487 -13.65 -57.31 19.47
C SER A 487 -12.82 -56.08 19.04
N VAL A 488 -12.50 -55.93 17.75
CA VAL A 488 -11.68 -54.81 17.22
C VAL A 488 -12.54 -53.74 16.53
N ALA A 489 -13.86 -53.77 16.75
CA ALA A 489 -14.83 -52.89 16.10
C ALA A 489 -15.58 -51.96 17.08
N VAL A 490 -14.87 -51.29 18.00
CA VAL A 490 -15.31 -50.07 18.71
C VAL A 490 -14.09 -49.40 19.40
N GLN A 491 -14.07 -48.06 19.45
CA GLN A 491 -13.01 -47.16 20.02
C GLN A 491 -11.77 -46.84 19.16
N THR A 492 -11.91 -45.92 18.20
CA THR A 492 -11.31 -44.56 18.23
C THR A 492 -11.70 -43.78 16.95
N PRO A 493 -11.95 -42.47 17.07
CA PRO A 493 -10.96 -41.51 16.52
C PRO A 493 -10.78 -40.26 17.41
N GLY A 494 -9.75 -39.44 17.12
CA GLY A 494 -9.67 -38.08 17.67
C GLY A 494 -8.35 -37.65 18.35
N LEU A 495 -7.19 -38.13 17.91
CA LEU A 495 -5.89 -37.63 18.40
C LEU A 495 -5.54 -36.31 17.68
N GLY A 496 -5.70 -35.19 18.37
CA GLY A 496 -5.35 -33.84 17.91
C GLY A 496 -3.90 -33.44 18.25
N GLN A 497 -3.31 -32.59 17.43
CA GLN A 497 -1.91 -32.14 17.52
C GLN A 497 -1.56 -31.50 18.87
N GLY A 498 -0.34 -31.77 19.37
CA GLY A 498 0.20 -31.15 20.58
C GLY A 498 1.13 -29.95 20.30
N SER A 499 1.69 -29.37 21.36
CA SER A 499 2.78 -28.40 21.29
C SER A 499 3.70 -28.51 22.53
N PHE A 500 4.99 -28.20 22.34
CA PHE A 500 5.92 -27.94 23.45
C PHE A 500 5.64 -26.55 24.04
N GLY A 501 5.90 -26.35 25.33
CA GLY A 501 5.80 -25.03 25.94
C GLY A 501 5.67 -25.02 27.46
N SER A 502 6.73 -25.42 28.17
CA SER A 502 6.89 -25.04 29.57
C SER A 502 7.57 -23.67 29.65
N ASP A 503 6.97 -22.70 30.33
CA ASP A 503 7.74 -21.85 31.25
C ASP A 503 6.86 -21.06 32.24
N VAL A 504 7.48 -20.54 33.30
CA VAL A 504 6.84 -19.95 34.48
C VAL A 504 6.96 -18.43 34.49
N SER A 505 5.89 -17.70 34.80
CA SER A 505 5.96 -16.30 35.27
C SER A 505 4.72 -15.84 36.06
N LEU A 506 4.92 -14.83 36.90
CA LEU A 506 4.05 -14.42 38.01
C LEU A 506 2.82 -13.56 37.64
N ASP A 507 1.87 -13.55 38.56
CA ASP A 507 0.98 -12.44 38.97
C ASP A 507 0.99 -11.13 38.16
N ARG A 508 -0.21 -10.67 37.74
CA ARG A 508 -0.90 -9.53 38.41
C ARG A 508 -2.26 -9.13 37.81
N LEU A 509 -3.12 -8.62 38.72
CA LEU A 509 -4.17 -7.60 38.54
C LEU A 509 -5.40 -7.86 37.64
N GLY A 510 -6.58 -7.59 38.21
CA GLY A 510 -7.68 -6.89 37.53
C GLY A 510 -8.91 -7.72 37.14
N PRO A 511 -10.07 -7.53 37.80
CA PRO A 511 -11.37 -7.89 37.23
C PRO A 511 -11.83 -6.80 36.25
N LEU A 512 -12.25 -7.19 35.05
CA LEU A 512 -12.94 -6.29 34.11
C LEU A 512 -14.39 -6.73 33.92
N ASP A 513 -15.29 -5.83 34.28
CA ASP A 513 -16.69 -5.86 33.89
C ASP A 513 -16.83 -5.49 32.40
N ASN A 514 -17.73 -6.17 31.69
CA ASN A 514 -18.31 -5.76 30.40
C ASN A 514 -19.40 -6.77 30.00
N GLY A 515 -20.65 -6.32 29.91
CA GLY A 515 -21.77 -7.12 29.40
C GLY A 515 -21.99 -6.96 27.88
N ILE A 516 -23.19 -7.37 27.41
CA ILE A 516 -23.75 -7.08 26.07
C ILE A 516 -23.02 -7.87 24.95
N ASN A 517 -23.64 -8.79 24.19
CA ASN A 517 -24.98 -8.75 23.59
C ASN A 517 -25.44 -10.11 22.99
N ARG A 518 -26.73 -10.18 22.62
CA ARG A 518 -27.38 -11.14 21.65
C ARG A 518 -27.39 -12.63 22.06
N SER A 519 -28.53 -13.35 22.07
CA SER A 519 -29.64 -13.47 21.11
C SER A 519 -29.34 -14.37 19.90
N THR A 520 -29.49 -15.67 20.11
CA THR A 520 -29.88 -16.64 19.08
C THR A 520 -31.14 -17.38 19.51
N ARG A 521 -31.92 -17.82 18.53
CA ARG A 521 -33.31 -18.27 18.66
C ARG A 521 -33.38 -19.72 18.17
N GLU A 522 -33.44 -20.68 19.07
CA GLU A 522 -33.65 -22.08 18.72
C GLU A 522 -34.90 -22.66 19.39
N GLN A 523 -35.65 -23.44 18.60
CA GLN A 523 -36.90 -24.07 19.00
C GLN A 523 -36.60 -25.50 19.44
N PHE A 524 -36.90 -25.85 20.70
CA PHE A 524 -36.92 -27.25 21.12
C PHE A 524 -38.23 -27.61 21.81
N ASN A 525 -38.92 -28.59 21.22
CA ASN A 525 -40.15 -29.14 21.75
C ASN A 525 -39.92 -29.79 23.12
N ARG A 526 -40.84 -29.57 24.06
CA ARG A 526 -41.04 -30.45 25.22
C ARG A 526 -42.52 -30.83 25.32
N PRO A 527 -42.86 -32.11 25.51
CA PRO A 527 -44.25 -32.56 25.57
C PRO A 527 -44.93 -32.12 26.87
N THR A 528 -46.25 -31.93 26.78
CA THR A 528 -47.12 -31.58 27.90
C THR A 528 -47.42 -32.78 28.79
N PHE A 529 -47.09 -32.69 30.08
CA PHE A 529 -47.66 -33.59 31.10
C PHE A 529 -48.91 -32.96 31.70
N GLY A 530 -50.08 -33.44 31.26
CA GLY A 530 -51.37 -33.06 31.84
C GLY A 530 -51.59 -33.64 33.25
N PRO A 531 -52.44 -33.00 34.08
CA PRO A 531 -52.72 -33.47 35.43
C PRO A 531 -53.58 -34.73 35.45
N ARG A 532 -53.36 -35.62 36.44
CA ARG A 532 -54.28 -36.73 36.73
C ARG A 532 -55.46 -36.26 37.59
N PRO A 533 -56.70 -36.73 37.35
CA PRO A 533 -57.85 -36.38 38.16
C PRO A 533 -57.80 -37.06 39.54
N ARG A 534 -58.46 -36.45 40.54
CA ARG A 534 -58.82 -37.12 41.80
C ARG A 534 -60.28 -37.58 41.76
N VAL A 535 -60.53 -38.74 42.38
CA VAL A 535 -61.85 -39.39 42.48
C VAL A 535 -62.75 -38.61 43.44
N PRO A 536 -64.06 -38.44 43.15
CA PRO A 536 -64.97 -37.74 44.05
C PRO A 536 -65.35 -38.59 45.28
N TYR A 537 -65.48 -37.93 46.43
CA TYR A 537 -66.30 -38.42 47.54
C TYR A 537 -67.54 -37.54 47.66
N ALA A 538 -68.72 -38.15 47.56
CA ALA A 538 -69.97 -37.49 47.84
C ALA A 538 -70.29 -37.62 49.35
N VAL A 539 -70.53 -36.49 50.01
CA VAL A 539 -71.24 -36.43 51.30
C VAL A 539 -72.31 -35.34 51.16
N SER A 540 -73.43 -35.53 51.85
CA SER A 540 -74.69 -34.81 51.68
C SER A 540 -74.81 -33.57 52.59
N ALA A 541 -76.06 -33.11 52.78
CA ALA A 541 -76.53 -32.09 53.74
C ALA A 541 -76.50 -30.61 53.30
N THR A 542 -77.53 -30.24 52.53
CA THR A 542 -78.50 -29.18 52.89
C THR A 542 -78.05 -28.04 53.82
N ASN A 543 -78.15 -26.78 53.34
CA ASN A 543 -78.97 -25.76 54.01
C ASN A 543 -79.24 -24.50 53.15
N ARG A 544 -80.44 -23.94 53.37
CA ARG A 544 -80.89 -22.52 53.32
C ARG A 544 -79.93 -21.50 52.67
N ILE A 545 -80.30 -20.80 51.59
CA ILE A 545 -81.26 -19.67 51.56
C ILE A 545 -80.98 -18.63 52.67
N VAL A 546 -80.56 -17.40 52.31
CA VAL A 546 -81.01 -16.08 52.84
C VAL A 546 -80.01 -14.95 52.49
N GLN A 547 -80.48 -14.03 51.64
CA GLN A 547 -80.27 -12.56 51.64
C GLN A 547 -78.90 -11.84 51.43
N TYR A 548 -79.00 -10.82 50.54
CA TYR A 548 -78.51 -9.43 50.60
C TYR A 548 -77.03 -9.03 50.71
N LEU A 549 -76.64 -8.17 49.76
CA LEU A 549 -75.88 -6.91 49.88
C LEU A 549 -74.58 -6.90 50.71
N PHE A 550 -73.47 -6.75 49.99
CA PHE A 550 -72.71 -5.49 50.00
C PHE A 550 -72.19 -5.19 48.59
#